data_AF-A0A7Y0GUS9-F1
#
_entry.id   AF-A0A7Y0GUS9-F1
#
_cell.length_a   1.000
_cell.length_b   1.000
_cell.length_c   1.000
_cell.angle_alpha   90.00
_cell.angle_beta   90.00
_cell.angle_gamma   90.00
#
_symmetry.space_group_name_H-M   'P 1'
#
loop_
_entity.id
_entity.type
_entity.pdbx_description
1 polymer ?
#
loop_
_entity_poly.entity_id
_entity_poly.type
_entity_poly.pdbx_seq_one_letter_code
_entity_poly.pdbx_strand_id
1 'polypeptide(L)'
;MALQRVMCGTAIVMLLAACTSPTGQGGDSSNSTVSPVVTSPASTPETRASTSATAPVQPDGPDSLATVEVVSSTIAYVFTPLTSSRHVVPALLVTTDGARTFRRAVPPTGVGLASPLLRLHFASATVGFAIMGGTGTRTTLLATSDGARTWHAVILPDGRRIVQVAGHGARLYVETSACGSSEPCSDIRVYTATSVAGPWHRVFSKVPTTGSGGTALAGWGDSVWLSLGLGGPAPRTFRSTDAGATYSSAPAAPCLAETAEATSVHVVWNSCAGGMMIGFFRSEDGRPGVNLPMSGAGTGNTFLDALTDDTAVFGTAVGEQAGLYLSTDRGTHFTRLSAIPEVFTNSGHGLDDMAFLTPLVGLAITDGSALRLTTNSGRTWQLVGQPEGS
;
A
#
# COMPACT_ATOMS: atom_id res chain seq x y z
N MET A 1 24.33 -58.54 -11.39
CA MET A 1 23.30 -57.50 -11.16
C MET A 1 23.89 -56.18 -11.55
N ALA A 2 23.44 -55.65 -12.69
CA ALA A 2 23.97 -54.46 -13.33
C ALA A 2 23.23 -53.22 -12.83
N LEU A 3 23.97 -52.17 -12.44
CA LEU A 3 23.44 -50.82 -12.37
C LEU A 3 24.40 -49.88 -13.10
N GLN A 4 23.91 -49.36 -14.21
CA GLN A 4 24.63 -48.62 -15.24
C GLN A 4 24.59 -47.13 -14.89
N ARG A 5 25.76 -46.48 -14.88
CA ARG A 5 25.94 -45.04 -14.74
C ARG A 5 25.58 -44.35 -16.07
N VAL A 6 24.84 -43.24 -16.00
CA VAL A 6 24.77 -42.24 -17.06
C VAL A 6 24.97 -40.87 -16.42
N MET A 7 26.11 -40.24 -16.73
CA MET A 7 26.34 -38.81 -16.55
C MET A 7 25.84 -38.10 -17.81
N CYS A 8 25.10 -37.00 -17.67
CA CYS A 8 24.76 -36.11 -18.77
C CYS A 8 25.37 -34.74 -18.48
N GLY A 9 26.25 -34.31 -19.39
CA GLY A 9 27.05 -33.09 -19.28
C GLY A 9 26.32 -31.84 -19.74
N THR A 10 26.69 -30.73 -19.09
CA THR A 10 26.26 -29.37 -19.38
C THR A 10 27.16 -28.78 -20.48
N ALA A 11 26.59 -28.30 -21.58
CA ALA A 11 27.29 -27.48 -22.57
C ALA A 11 26.73 -26.06 -22.53
N ILE A 12 27.61 -25.11 -22.20
CA ILE A 12 27.38 -23.66 -22.25
C ILE A 12 27.86 -23.16 -23.60
N VAL A 13 27.02 -22.47 -24.35
CA VAL A 13 27.41 -21.68 -25.54
C VAL A 13 27.02 -20.23 -25.27
N MET A 14 28.03 -19.38 -25.06
CA MET A 14 27.89 -17.92 -25.13
C MET A 14 28.15 -17.47 -26.57
N LEU A 15 27.29 -16.60 -27.10
CA LEU A 15 27.59 -15.81 -28.29
C LEU A 15 27.43 -14.32 -27.95
N LEU A 16 28.57 -13.63 -27.98
CA LEU A 16 28.70 -12.18 -28.06
C LEU A 16 28.54 -11.75 -29.53
N ALA A 17 27.74 -10.72 -29.79
CA ALA A 17 27.79 -9.97 -31.03
C ALA A 17 27.70 -8.47 -30.71
N ALA A 18 28.84 -7.80 -30.84
CA ALA A 18 28.94 -6.36 -30.97
C ALA A 18 28.86 -6.00 -32.46
N CYS A 19 28.16 -4.93 -32.82
CA CYS A 19 28.33 -4.26 -34.11
C CYS A 19 28.18 -2.75 -33.96
N THR A 20 29.12 -2.10 -34.65
CA THR A 20 29.52 -0.70 -34.68
C THR A 20 28.65 0.16 -35.58
N SER A 21 28.50 1.44 -35.23
CA SER A 21 27.91 2.48 -36.08
C SER A 21 28.89 2.97 -37.15
N PRO A 22 28.44 3.30 -38.39
CA PRO A 22 29.29 3.95 -39.37
C PRO A 22 29.21 5.48 -39.30
N THR A 23 30.39 6.07 -39.39
CA THR A 23 30.67 7.48 -39.69
C THR A 23 30.32 7.81 -41.14
N GLY A 24 29.66 8.95 -41.35
CA GLY A 24 29.43 9.54 -42.68
C GLY A 24 29.65 11.05 -42.64
N GLN A 25 30.84 11.46 -43.08
CA GLN A 25 31.20 12.84 -43.42
C GLN A 25 30.80 13.14 -44.87
N GLY A 26 30.35 14.36 -45.14
CA GLY A 26 30.40 14.93 -46.49
C GLY A 26 29.57 16.21 -46.66
N GLY A 27 30.24 17.29 -47.05
CA GLY A 27 29.64 18.33 -47.91
C GLY A 27 29.74 19.77 -47.42
N ASP A 28 30.77 20.47 -47.89
CA ASP A 28 31.07 21.88 -47.69
C ASP A 28 30.15 22.88 -48.45
N SER A 29 30.21 24.13 -47.98
CA SER A 29 29.99 25.43 -48.68
C SER A 29 28.55 25.81 -49.05
N SER A 30 28.01 26.97 -48.68
CA SER A 30 28.49 28.31 -49.03
C SER A 30 27.75 29.43 -48.27
N ASN A 31 28.45 30.55 -48.07
CA ASN A 31 28.01 31.90 -47.67
C ASN A 31 26.52 32.28 -47.89
N SER A 32 25.93 32.95 -46.89
CA SER A 32 25.43 34.33 -47.06
C SER A 32 25.08 35.01 -45.74
N THR A 33 25.73 36.17 -45.55
CA THR A 33 25.41 37.27 -44.66
C THR A 33 23.97 37.74 -44.86
N VAL A 34 23.17 37.86 -43.79
CA VAL A 34 22.23 38.98 -43.50
C VAL A 34 21.76 38.84 -42.05
N SER A 35 22.07 39.83 -41.22
CA SER A 35 21.43 40.07 -39.92
C SER A 35 19.99 40.54 -40.12
N PRO A 36 19.07 40.12 -39.24
CA PRO A 36 18.20 41.12 -38.64
C PRO A 36 18.26 41.07 -37.12
N VAL A 37 18.44 42.27 -36.55
CA VAL A 37 18.17 42.59 -35.16
C VAL A 37 16.69 42.29 -34.90
N VAL A 38 16.41 41.25 -34.11
CA VAL A 38 15.10 41.01 -33.52
C VAL A 38 15.21 41.40 -32.06
N THR A 39 14.71 42.59 -31.76
CA THR A 39 14.38 43.04 -30.41
C THR A 39 13.42 42.05 -29.77
N SER A 40 13.90 41.33 -28.75
CA SER A 40 13.05 40.54 -27.86
C SER A 40 12.18 41.49 -27.02
N PRO A 41 10.85 41.39 -27.05
CA PRO A 41 10.02 42.10 -26.09
C PRO A 41 10.19 41.44 -24.72
N ALA A 42 10.45 42.29 -23.72
CA ALA A 42 10.46 41.96 -22.32
C ALA A 42 9.16 41.26 -21.93
N SER A 43 9.23 39.97 -21.59
CA SER A 43 8.15 39.27 -20.92
C SER A 43 8.00 39.85 -19.51
N THR A 44 6.94 40.62 -19.33
CA THR A 44 6.46 41.04 -18.01
C THR A 44 6.18 39.78 -17.17
N PRO A 45 6.63 39.69 -15.91
CA PRO A 45 6.23 38.61 -15.03
C PRO A 45 4.74 38.78 -14.74
N GLU A 46 3.90 37.95 -15.37
CA GLU A 46 2.54 37.74 -14.88
C GLU A 46 2.64 37.13 -13.49
N THR A 47 2.34 37.96 -12.49
CA THR A 47 2.06 37.56 -11.12
C THR A 47 0.86 36.61 -11.16
N ARG A 48 1.15 35.31 -11.29
CA ARG A 48 0.15 34.26 -11.17
C ARG A 48 -0.38 34.34 -9.74
N ALA A 49 -1.59 34.88 -9.60
CA ALA A 49 -2.33 34.83 -8.36
C ALA A 49 -2.39 33.36 -7.91
N SER A 50 -1.69 33.05 -6.83
CA SER A 50 -1.77 31.76 -6.17
C SER A 50 -3.15 31.64 -5.57
N THR A 51 -4.09 31.04 -6.30
CA THR A 51 -5.32 30.54 -5.70
C THR A 51 -4.93 29.33 -4.89
N SER A 52 -4.62 29.58 -3.61
CA SER A 52 -4.55 28.57 -2.57
C SER A 52 -5.89 27.83 -2.58
N ALA A 53 -5.93 26.67 -3.23
CA ALA A 53 -7.00 25.73 -3.07
C ALA A 53 -6.89 25.23 -1.62
N THR A 54 -7.72 25.80 -0.74
CA THR A 54 -7.98 25.23 0.56
C THR A 54 -8.38 23.78 0.33
N ALA A 55 -7.54 22.84 0.78
CA ALA A 55 -7.89 21.43 0.81
C ALA A 55 -9.29 21.32 1.43
N PRO A 56 -10.19 20.49 0.87
CA PRO A 56 -11.51 20.32 1.45
C PRO A 56 -11.35 20.01 2.93
N VAL A 57 -12.02 20.81 3.76
CA VAL A 57 -12.11 20.62 5.20
C VAL A 57 -12.62 19.20 5.41
N GLN A 58 -11.76 18.34 5.93
CA GLN A 58 -12.06 16.97 6.32
C GLN A 58 -13.20 17.04 7.36
N PRO A 59 -14.37 16.42 7.14
CA PRO A 59 -15.45 16.47 8.11
C PRO A 59 -14.94 15.92 9.45
N ASP A 60 -15.18 16.65 10.53
CA ASP A 60 -14.66 16.36 11.87
C ASP A 60 -15.30 15.08 12.44
N GLY A 61 -14.70 13.94 12.08
CA GLY A 61 -14.95 12.58 12.59
C GLY A 61 -14.22 11.58 11.68
N PRO A 62 -13.54 10.54 12.22
CA PRO A 62 -12.95 9.53 11.35
C PRO A 62 -14.10 8.75 10.72
N ASP A 63 -14.40 9.03 9.46
CA ASP A 63 -15.26 8.16 8.65
C ASP A 63 -14.71 6.73 8.73
N SER A 64 -15.61 5.77 8.83
CA SER A 64 -15.20 4.36 8.84
C SER A 64 -14.50 4.05 7.53
N LEU A 65 -13.33 3.42 7.62
CA LEU A 65 -12.58 2.97 6.45
C LEU A 65 -13.43 1.98 5.65
N ALA A 66 -13.59 2.20 4.35
CA ALA A 66 -13.94 1.15 3.40
C ALA A 66 -12.64 0.57 2.84
N THR A 67 -12.50 -0.76 2.82
CA THR A 67 -11.22 -1.38 2.41
C THR A 67 -11.38 -2.79 1.85
N VAL A 68 -10.47 -3.15 0.94
CA VAL A 68 -10.27 -4.50 0.42
C VAL A 68 -8.95 -5.06 0.93
N GLU A 69 -9.02 -6.14 1.69
CA GLU A 69 -7.84 -6.87 2.15
C GLU A 69 -7.69 -8.17 1.36
N VAL A 70 -6.63 -8.27 0.57
CA VAL A 70 -6.31 -9.47 -0.21
C VAL A 70 -5.36 -10.35 0.58
N VAL A 71 -5.77 -11.59 0.82
CA VAL A 71 -4.95 -12.59 1.54
C VAL A 71 -4.22 -13.51 0.58
N SER A 72 -4.85 -13.81 -0.56
CA SER A 72 -4.28 -14.65 -1.62
C SER A 72 -5.05 -14.42 -2.92
N SER A 73 -4.62 -15.09 -3.98
CA SER A 73 -5.29 -15.08 -5.29
C SER A 73 -6.73 -15.59 -5.30
N THR A 74 -7.20 -16.20 -4.20
CA THR A 74 -8.56 -16.72 -4.07
C THR A 74 -9.32 -16.17 -2.88
N ILE A 75 -8.66 -15.47 -1.94
CA ILE A 75 -9.25 -15.05 -0.68
C ILE A 75 -9.05 -13.55 -0.50
N ALA A 76 -10.16 -12.84 -0.33
CA ALA A 76 -10.17 -11.43 0.01
C ALA A 76 -11.33 -11.12 0.96
N TYR A 77 -11.12 -10.13 1.82
CA TYR A 77 -12.10 -9.56 2.71
C TYR A 77 -12.42 -8.14 2.26
N VAL A 78 -13.70 -7.78 2.22
CA VAL A 78 -14.17 -6.46 1.80
C VAL A 78 -14.98 -5.88 2.95
N PHE A 79 -14.52 -4.78 3.52
CA PHE A 79 -15.25 -4.03 4.53
C PHE A 79 -15.83 -2.77 3.91
N THR A 80 -17.13 -2.56 4.09
CA THR A 80 -17.84 -1.38 3.60
C THR A 80 -18.75 -0.81 4.69
N PRO A 81 -18.63 0.48 5.05
CA PRO A 81 -19.57 1.15 5.93
C PRO A 81 -20.86 1.50 5.16
N LEU A 82 -21.93 0.73 5.34
CA LEU A 82 -23.20 1.04 4.68
C LEU A 82 -23.90 2.18 5.41
N THR A 83 -23.98 3.34 4.76
CA THR A 83 -24.75 4.47 5.25
C THR A 83 -26.23 4.26 4.92
N SER A 84 -27.03 3.83 5.89
CA SER A 84 -28.48 4.06 5.84
C SER A 84 -28.78 5.50 6.27
N SER A 85 -29.91 6.07 5.86
CA SER A 85 -30.31 7.47 6.14
C SER A 85 -30.24 7.91 7.61
N ARG A 86 -30.04 6.99 8.57
CA ARG A 86 -29.86 7.29 10.00
C ARG A 86 -28.78 6.48 10.72
N HIS A 87 -28.17 5.47 10.09
CA HIS A 87 -27.21 4.57 10.75
C HIS A 87 -26.14 4.06 9.78
N VAL A 88 -24.88 4.05 10.21
CA VAL A 88 -23.80 3.33 9.54
C VAL A 88 -23.82 1.87 9.99
N VAL A 89 -24.12 0.95 9.08
CA VAL A 89 -24.10 -0.50 9.32
C VAL A 89 -22.83 -1.06 8.67
N PRO A 90 -21.83 -1.52 9.44
CA PRO A 90 -20.66 -2.13 8.86
C PRO A 90 -21.04 -3.46 8.20
N ALA A 91 -20.61 -3.66 6.96
CA ALA A 91 -20.67 -4.95 6.29
C ALA A 91 -19.26 -5.48 6.05
N LEU A 92 -19.05 -6.75 6.37
CA LEU A 92 -17.85 -7.48 6.01
C LEU A 92 -18.25 -8.63 5.08
N LEU A 93 -17.66 -8.65 3.90
CA LEU A 93 -17.82 -9.71 2.92
C LEU A 93 -16.50 -10.48 2.81
N VAL A 94 -16.60 -11.76 2.48
CA VAL A 94 -15.44 -12.60 2.18
C VAL A 94 -15.70 -13.40 0.92
N THR A 95 -14.71 -13.45 0.04
CA THR A 95 -14.62 -14.42 -1.05
C THR A 95 -13.54 -15.44 -0.72
N THR A 96 -13.76 -16.69 -1.14
CA THR A 96 -12.77 -17.77 -1.03
C THR A 96 -12.58 -18.51 -2.36
N ASP A 97 -13.10 -17.94 -3.45
CA ASP A 97 -13.13 -18.54 -4.79
C ASP A 97 -12.65 -17.56 -5.87
N GLY A 98 -11.82 -16.59 -5.49
CA GLY A 98 -11.27 -15.59 -6.42
C GLY A 98 -12.31 -14.58 -6.88
N ALA A 99 -13.12 -14.08 -5.94
CA ALA A 99 -14.18 -13.10 -6.18
C ALA A 99 -15.31 -13.58 -7.10
N ARG A 100 -15.52 -14.89 -7.26
CA ARG A 100 -16.68 -15.42 -8.01
C ARG A 100 -17.95 -15.33 -7.17
N THR A 101 -17.85 -15.58 -5.87
CA THR A 101 -18.93 -15.42 -4.91
C THR A 101 -18.46 -14.72 -3.64
N PHE A 102 -19.41 -14.07 -2.96
CA PHE A 102 -19.19 -13.39 -1.69
C PHE A 102 -20.20 -13.89 -0.66
N ARG A 103 -19.73 -14.14 0.56
CA ARG A 103 -20.58 -14.43 1.72
C ARG A 103 -20.37 -13.36 2.79
N ARG A 104 -21.40 -13.09 3.58
CA ARG A 104 -21.27 -12.21 4.76
C ARG A 104 -20.40 -12.88 5.82
N ALA A 105 -19.49 -12.11 6.39
CA ALA A 105 -18.75 -12.43 7.61
C ALA A 105 -19.22 -11.52 8.75
N VAL A 106 -18.82 -11.81 9.99
CA VAL A 106 -19.15 -10.97 11.13
C VAL A 106 -18.22 -9.75 11.09
N PRO A 107 -18.72 -8.51 10.97
CA PRO A 107 -17.86 -7.34 10.98
C PRO A 107 -17.22 -7.18 12.37
N PRO A 108 -15.98 -6.64 12.45
CA PRO A 108 -15.38 -6.29 13.73
C PRO A 108 -16.21 -5.17 14.39
N THR A 109 -16.94 -5.50 15.44
CA THR A 109 -17.70 -4.52 16.23
C THR A 109 -17.02 -4.30 17.58
N GLY A 110 -16.74 -3.05 17.92
CA GLY A 110 -16.20 -2.68 19.23
C GLY A 110 -17.21 -2.87 20.36
N VAL A 111 -16.71 -2.81 21.61
CA VAL A 111 -17.55 -2.81 22.82
C VAL A 111 -18.11 -1.40 23.02
N GLY A 112 -19.24 -1.09 22.40
CA GLY A 112 -19.88 0.23 22.47
C GLY A 112 -20.25 0.80 21.10
N LEU A 113 -21.03 1.89 21.11
CA LEU A 113 -21.56 2.53 19.91
C LEU A 113 -20.46 2.94 18.91
N ALA A 114 -20.70 2.66 17.62
CA ALA A 114 -20.13 3.30 16.42
C ALA A 114 -18.64 3.68 16.43
N SER A 115 -17.76 2.80 16.92
CA SER A 115 -16.32 2.99 16.74
C SER A 115 -15.94 2.76 15.27
N PRO A 116 -15.31 3.71 14.59
CA PRO A 116 -14.95 3.54 13.18
C PRO A 116 -13.85 2.50 13.04
N LEU A 117 -13.93 1.71 11.97
CA LEU A 117 -12.81 0.86 11.56
C LEU A 117 -11.69 1.78 11.03
N LEU A 118 -10.52 1.71 11.66
CA LEU A 118 -9.32 2.46 11.22
C LEU A 118 -8.41 1.62 10.33
N ARG A 119 -8.41 0.29 10.54
CA ARG A 119 -7.63 -0.65 9.75
C ARG A 119 -8.19 -2.06 9.85
N LEU A 120 -8.17 -2.78 8.74
CA LEU A 120 -8.35 -4.23 8.65
C LEU A 120 -7.04 -4.84 8.12
N HIS A 121 -6.64 -6.00 8.62
CA HIS A 121 -5.48 -6.75 8.10
C HIS A 121 -5.71 -8.24 8.31
N PHE A 122 -5.45 -9.07 7.30
CA PHE A 122 -5.54 -10.53 7.41
C PHE A 122 -4.18 -11.19 7.14
N ALA A 123 -3.57 -11.72 8.19
CA ALA A 123 -2.30 -12.44 8.09
C ALA A 123 -2.43 -13.83 7.45
N SER A 124 -3.66 -14.36 7.39
CA SER A 124 -4.00 -15.58 6.66
C SER A 124 -5.52 -15.63 6.42
N ALA A 125 -5.99 -16.69 5.77
CA ALA A 125 -7.42 -16.90 5.51
C ALA A 125 -8.29 -16.91 6.77
N THR A 126 -7.71 -17.22 7.93
CA THR A 126 -8.43 -17.39 9.20
C THR A 126 -8.01 -16.40 10.28
N VAL A 127 -6.81 -15.83 10.17
CA VAL A 127 -6.24 -14.92 11.18
C VAL A 127 -6.27 -13.50 10.66
N GLY A 128 -6.97 -12.62 11.37
CA GLY A 128 -7.08 -11.21 11.01
C GLY A 128 -7.19 -10.30 12.23
N PHE A 129 -6.96 -9.02 11.98
CA PHE A 129 -6.96 -7.93 12.95
C PHE A 129 -7.83 -6.79 12.46
N ALA A 130 -8.46 -6.10 13.40
CA ALA A 130 -9.13 -4.86 13.17
C ALA A 130 -8.72 -3.85 14.24
N ILE A 131 -8.30 -2.66 13.82
CA ILE A 131 -8.06 -1.54 14.72
C ILE A 131 -9.32 -0.68 14.69
N MET A 132 -10.01 -0.62 15.82
CA MET A 132 -11.20 0.23 15.99
C MET A 132 -10.78 1.54 16.65
N GLY A 133 -11.33 2.65 16.16
CA GLY A 133 -11.23 3.96 16.81
C GLY A 133 -11.93 3.97 18.16
N GLY A 134 -11.57 4.92 19.02
CA GLY A 134 -12.21 5.13 20.32
C GLY A 134 -12.27 6.61 20.65
N THR A 135 -12.73 6.94 21.86
CA THR A 135 -12.71 8.33 22.32
C THR A 135 -11.27 8.79 22.60
N GLY A 136 -10.92 9.98 22.10
CA GLY A 136 -9.57 10.54 22.24
C GLY A 136 -8.53 9.78 21.41
N THR A 137 -7.41 9.42 22.04
CA THR A 137 -6.28 8.72 21.37
C THR A 137 -6.33 7.20 21.53
N ARG A 138 -7.41 6.65 22.11
CA ARG A 138 -7.53 5.22 22.37
C ARG A 138 -7.97 4.48 21.12
N THR A 139 -7.33 3.35 20.85
CA THR A 139 -7.76 2.38 19.84
C THR A 139 -7.97 1.03 20.50
N THR A 140 -8.89 0.23 19.95
CA THR A 140 -9.12 -1.15 20.37
C THR A 140 -8.61 -2.10 19.29
N LEU A 141 -7.78 -3.06 19.66
CA LEU A 141 -7.37 -4.14 18.77
C LEU A 141 -8.34 -5.30 18.92
N LEU A 142 -9.03 -5.66 17.84
CA LEU A 142 -9.80 -6.88 17.73
C LEU A 142 -9.02 -7.87 16.86
N ALA A 143 -9.17 -9.16 17.15
CA ALA A 143 -8.61 -10.22 16.34
C ALA A 143 -9.58 -11.38 16.12
N THR A 144 -9.44 -12.04 14.99
CA THR A 144 -10.13 -13.29 14.63
C THR A 144 -9.10 -14.38 14.38
N SER A 145 -9.48 -15.62 14.66
CA SER A 145 -8.71 -16.83 14.31
C SER A 145 -9.54 -17.85 13.52
N ASP A 146 -10.75 -17.47 13.11
CA ASP A 146 -11.72 -18.33 12.44
C ASP A 146 -12.28 -17.73 11.14
N GLY A 147 -11.56 -16.75 10.57
CA GLY A 147 -11.94 -16.10 9.31
C GLY A 147 -13.12 -15.15 9.49
N ALA A 148 -13.07 -14.32 10.53
CA ALA A 148 -14.09 -13.35 10.91
C ALA A 148 -15.47 -13.97 11.15
N ARG A 149 -15.53 -15.15 11.78
CA ARG A 149 -16.79 -15.64 12.35
C ARG A 149 -16.96 -15.12 13.77
N THR A 150 -15.86 -14.98 14.51
CA THR A 150 -15.82 -14.26 15.79
C THR A 150 -14.65 -13.28 15.85
N TRP A 151 -14.83 -12.24 16.68
CA TRP A 151 -13.80 -11.25 17.01
C TRP A 151 -13.63 -11.16 18.51
N HIS A 152 -12.38 -11.06 18.97
CA HIS A 152 -12.03 -10.96 20.38
C HIS A 152 -11.09 -9.78 20.59
N ALA A 153 -11.25 -9.06 21.71
CA ALA A 153 -10.34 -7.99 22.08
C ALA A 153 -8.96 -8.57 22.44
N VAL A 154 -7.91 -7.96 21.88
CA VAL A 154 -6.52 -8.27 22.21
C VAL A 154 -6.01 -7.23 23.21
N ILE A 155 -5.46 -7.71 24.32
CA ILE A 155 -4.89 -6.86 25.35
C ILE A 155 -3.36 -6.91 25.22
N LEU A 156 -2.77 -5.77 24.90
CA LEU A 156 -1.31 -5.61 24.87
C LEU A 156 -0.78 -5.24 26.26
N PRO A 157 0.46 -5.60 26.61
CA PRO A 157 1.02 -5.39 27.95
C PRO A 157 1.00 -3.95 28.47
N ASP A 158 1.00 -2.93 27.60
CA ASP A 158 1.13 -1.52 27.99
C ASP A 158 -0.11 -0.67 27.69
N GLY A 159 -1.20 -1.25 27.17
CA GLY A 159 -2.47 -0.56 26.91
C GLY A 159 -2.36 0.67 26.01
N ARG A 160 -1.31 0.76 25.18
CA ARG A 160 -1.08 1.92 24.31
C ARG A 160 -1.95 1.92 23.07
N ARG A 161 -2.00 3.09 22.42
CA ARG A 161 -2.61 3.24 21.10
C ARG A 161 -1.93 2.28 20.12
N ILE A 162 -2.73 1.38 19.55
CA ILE A 162 -2.35 0.57 18.41
C ILE A 162 -2.40 1.45 17.17
N VAL A 163 -1.31 1.44 16.38
CA VAL A 163 -1.17 2.26 15.18
C VAL A 163 -1.16 1.41 13.93
N GLN A 164 -0.45 0.29 13.93
CA GLN A 164 -0.35 -0.62 12.80
C GLN A 164 -0.42 -2.07 13.27
N VAL A 165 -0.91 -2.93 12.39
CA VAL A 165 -0.87 -4.38 12.49
C VAL A 165 -0.26 -4.91 11.21
N ALA A 166 0.50 -5.99 11.30
CA ALA A 166 1.06 -6.69 10.15
C ALA A 166 1.26 -8.16 10.47
N GLY A 167 1.39 -8.97 9.44
CA GLY A 167 1.74 -10.37 9.57
C GLY A 167 1.38 -11.15 8.32
N HIS A 168 2.10 -12.23 8.10
CA HIS A 168 1.80 -13.22 7.09
C HIS A 168 2.35 -14.57 7.56
N GLY A 169 1.52 -15.61 7.55
CA GLY A 169 1.88 -16.94 8.05
C GLY A 169 1.86 -17.05 9.58
N ALA A 170 2.95 -17.57 10.17
CA ALA A 170 2.98 -17.98 11.59
C ALA A 170 3.31 -16.86 12.60
N ARG A 171 3.51 -15.63 12.13
CA ARG A 171 3.92 -14.50 12.96
C ARG A 171 3.02 -13.30 12.74
N LEU A 172 2.75 -12.63 13.85
CA LEU A 172 1.88 -11.48 13.95
C LEU A 172 2.67 -10.36 14.61
N TYR A 173 2.50 -9.14 14.12
CA TYR A 173 3.17 -7.95 14.62
C TYR A 173 2.17 -6.84 14.89
N VAL A 174 2.36 -6.14 16.00
CA VAL A 174 1.55 -4.98 16.37
C VAL A 174 2.48 -3.83 16.74
N GLU A 175 2.29 -2.70 16.09
CA GLU A 175 2.94 -1.46 16.47
C GLU A 175 2.04 -0.65 17.40
N THR A 176 2.62 -0.20 18.52
CA THR A 176 2.02 0.81 19.38
C THR A 176 2.91 2.02 19.46
N SER A 177 2.33 3.21 19.58
CA SER A 177 3.10 4.44 19.80
C SER A 177 2.27 5.50 20.51
N ALA A 178 2.95 6.47 21.11
CA ALA A 178 2.32 7.65 21.69
C ALA A 178 2.30 8.75 20.62
N CYS A 179 1.22 8.78 19.82
CA CYS A 179 0.97 9.82 18.83
C CYS A 179 -0.10 10.79 19.34
N GLY A 180 0.23 12.08 19.42
CA GLY A 180 -0.75 13.14 19.59
C GLY A 180 -1.44 13.48 18.26
N SER A 181 -2.50 14.28 18.30
CA SER A 181 -3.14 14.83 17.08
C SER A 181 -2.24 15.85 16.36
N SER A 182 -1.38 16.53 17.11
CA SER A 182 -0.44 17.55 16.60
C SER A 182 1.03 17.24 16.90
N GLU A 183 1.29 16.15 17.63
CA GLU A 183 2.64 15.79 18.08
C GLU A 183 3.17 14.57 17.32
N PRO A 184 4.49 14.53 17.03
CA PRO A 184 5.13 13.35 16.46
C PRO A 184 4.83 12.10 17.29
N CYS A 185 4.66 10.97 16.60
CA CYS A 185 4.63 9.68 17.28
C CYS A 185 5.95 9.46 18.03
N SER A 186 5.84 9.15 19.32
CA SER A 186 6.96 8.87 20.20
C SER A 186 6.81 7.49 20.85
N ASP A 187 7.91 6.96 21.41
CA ASP A 187 7.94 5.67 22.13
C ASP A 187 7.24 4.55 21.34
N ILE A 188 7.71 4.40 20.11
CA ILE A 188 7.28 3.37 19.16
C ILE A 188 7.77 2.02 19.66
N ARG A 189 6.85 1.06 19.73
CA ARG A 189 7.10 -0.31 20.19
C ARG A 189 6.48 -1.27 19.20
N VAL A 190 7.17 -2.39 18.99
CA VAL A 190 6.65 -3.51 18.21
C VAL A 190 6.51 -4.71 19.13
N TYR A 191 5.33 -5.33 19.09
CA TYR A 191 5.01 -6.58 19.74
C TYR A 191 4.91 -7.70 18.70
N THR A 192 5.29 -8.92 19.08
CA THR A 192 5.10 -10.11 18.26
C THR A 192 4.39 -11.23 19.02
N ALA A 193 3.63 -12.03 18.29
CA ALA A 193 3.01 -13.27 18.77
C ALA A 193 2.93 -14.30 17.62
N THR A 194 2.74 -15.57 17.97
CA THR A 194 2.49 -16.67 17.00
C THR A 194 1.01 -17.02 16.84
N SER A 195 0.15 -16.46 17.70
CA SER A 195 -1.30 -16.59 17.62
C SER A 195 -1.96 -15.37 18.23
N VAL A 196 -3.20 -15.08 17.84
CA VAL A 196 -3.96 -13.92 18.34
C VAL A 196 -4.25 -14.00 19.85
N ALA A 197 -4.30 -15.23 20.40
CA ALA A 197 -4.50 -15.50 21.82
C ALA A 197 -3.18 -15.69 22.59
N GLY A 198 -2.04 -15.72 21.88
CA GLY A 198 -0.74 -16.00 22.47
C GLY A 198 -0.19 -14.84 23.30
N PRO A 199 0.83 -15.10 24.13
CA PRO A 199 1.53 -14.03 24.81
C PRO A 199 2.16 -13.08 23.78
N TRP A 200 1.94 -11.79 23.96
CA TRP A 200 2.54 -10.74 23.14
C TRP A 200 3.86 -10.31 23.76
N HIS A 201 4.94 -10.46 23.00
CA HIS A 201 6.29 -10.11 23.45
C HIS A 201 6.73 -8.81 22.78
N ARG A 202 7.22 -7.85 23.58
CA ARG A 202 7.82 -6.63 23.05
C ARG A 202 9.20 -6.96 22.48
N VAL A 203 9.40 -6.67 21.19
CA VAL A 203 10.64 -6.97 20.44
C VAL A 203 11.35 -5.72 19.95
N PHE A 204 10.65 -4.58 19.91
CA PHE A 204 11.25 -3.28 19.59
C PHE A 204 10.83 -2.24 20.62
N SER A 205 11.77 -1.44 21.12
CA SER A 205 11.49 -0.48 22.20
C SER A 205 12.28 0.82 22.17
N LYS A 206 13.12 1.09 21.16
CA LYS A 206 13.83 2.38 21.11
C LYS A 206 14.35 2.76 19.74
N VAL A 207 13.74 3.78 19.15
CA VAL A 207 14.42 4.72 18.24
C VAL A 207 14.34 6.09 18.88
N PRO A 208 15.43 6.88 18.91
CA PRO A 208 15.33 8.29 19.22
C PRO A 208 14.43 8.96 18.17
N THR A 209 13.16 9.22 18.51
CA THR A 209 12.26 9.96 17.64
C THR A 209 12.65 11.43 17.71
N THR A 210 13.19 12.00 16.63
CA THR A 210 13.51 13.43 16.54
C THR A 210 12.64 14.18 15.53
N GLY A 211 11.46 13.67 15.17
CA GLY A 211 10.63 14.36 14.17
C GLY A 211 9.21 13.84 14.03
N SER A 212 8.37 14.66 13.41
CA SER A 212 7.01 14.37 12.97
C SER A 212 7.01 13.50 11.74
N GLY A 213 6.27 12.39 11.79
CA GLY A 213 5.86 11.68 10.59
C GLY A 213 5.32 10.28 10.87
N GLY A 214 4.85 9.66 9.80
CA GLY A 214 4.16 8.37 9.83
C GLY A 214 5.08 7.21 10.15
N THR A 215 4.44 6.11 10.54
CA THR A 215 5.07 4.81 10.70
C THR A 215 4.37 3.82 9.78
N ALA A 216 5.15 2.96 9.14
CA ALA A 216 4.64 1.85 8.36
C ALA A 216 5.26 0.55 8.87
N LEU A 217 4.41 -0.46 9.05
CA LEU A 217 4.78 -1.79 9.54
C LEU A 217 4.39 -2.83 8.49
N ALA A 218 5.33 -3.69 8.12
CA ALA A 218 5.10 -4.86 7.29
C ALA A 218 5.75 -6.09 7.92
N GLY A 219 5.18 -7.28 7.71
CA GLY A 219 5.71 -8.51 8.30
C GLY A 219 5.40 -9.74 7.47
N TRP A 220 6.40 -10.63 7.34
CA TRP A 220 6.30 -11.91 6.66
C TRP A 220 7.11 -12.97 7.40
N GLY A 221 6.43 -13.93 8.05
CA GLY A 221 7.08 -14.88 8.94
C GLY A 221 7.93 -14.16 9.99
N ASP A 222 9.18 -14.62 10.19
CA ASP A 222 10.10 -14.00 11.15
C ASP A 222 10.73 -12.68 10.65
N SER A 223 10.40 -12.23 9.44
CA SER A 223 10.86 -10.92 8.95
C SER A 223 9.84 -9.82 9.24
N VAL A 224 10.31 -8.70 9.75
CA VAL A 224 9.48 -7.51 10.03
C VAL A 224 10.24 -6.25 9.64
N TRP A 225 9.54 -5.35 8.96
CA TRP A 225 10.02 -4.05 8.54
C TRP A 225 9.26 -2.96 9.28
N LEU A 226 10.00 -1.98 9.75
CA LEU A 226 9.47 -0.78 10.37
C LEU A 226 10.09 0.42 9.68
N SER A 227 9.28 1.14 8.89
CA SER A 227 9.69 2.37 8.24
C SER A 227 9.24 3.55 9.11
N LEU A 228 10.19 4.37 9.52
CA LEU A 228 9.95 5.55 10.34
C LEU A 228 10.18 6.81 9.51
N GLY A 229 9.08 7.50 9.23
CA GLY A 229 9.09 8.86 8.69
C GLY A 229 9.45 9.84 9.78
N LEU A 230 10.73 9.92 10.14
CA LEU A 230 11.19 10.97 11.04
C LEU A 230 11.32 12.23 10.19
N GLY A 231 10.50 13.28 10.42
CA GLY A 231 10.55 14.58 9.74
C GLY A 231 11.87 15.37 9.86
N GLY A 232 12.98 14.68 10.07
CA GLY A 232 14.35 15.15 9.86
C GLY A 232 14.95 14.64 8.54
N PRO A 233 16.25 14.89 8.31
CA PRO A 233 16.87 14.75 7.00
C PRO A 233 17.09 13.31 6.50
N ALA A 234 16.71 12.28 7.27
CA ALA A 234 16.94 10.89 6.89
C ALA A 234 15.89 9.95 7.53
N PRO A 235 14.76 9.68 6.85
CA PRO A 235 13.88 8.57 7.22
C PRO A 235 14.67 7.26 7.28
N ARG A 236 14.24 6.32 8.13
CA ARG A 236 14.94 5.04 8.34
C ARG A 236 13.99 3.87 8.24
N THR A 237 14.44 2.84 7.53
CA THR A 237 13.77 1.55 7.50
C THR A 237 14.60 0.59 8.33
N PHE A 238 13.95 0.00 9.34
CA PHE A 238 14.49 -1.05 10.17
C PHE A 238 13.98 -2.39 9.66
N ARG A 239 14.85 -3.38 9.57
CA ARG A 239 14.48 -4.76 9.21
C ARG A 239 15.03 -5.71 10.26
N SER A 240 14.16 -6.56 10.77
CA SER A 240 14.51 -7.75 11.52
C SER A 240 14.25 -8.99 10.66
N THR A 241 15.03 -10.04 10.87
CA THR A 241 14.87 -11.37 10.28
C THR A 241 14.70 -12.46 11.34
N ASP A 242 14.54 -12.07 12.61
CA ASP A 242 14.52 -12.91 13.80
C ASP A 242 13.32 -12.56 14.71
N ALA A 243 12.15 -12.36 14.09
CA ALA A 243 10.89 -12.03 14.73
C ALA A 243 10.94 -10.74 15.58
N GLY A 244 11.74 -9.77 15.14
CA GLY A 244 11.95 -8.50 15.81
C GLY A 244 13.04 -8.53 16.90
N ALA A 245 13.70 -9.65 17.18
CA ALA A 245 14.68 -9.69 18.27
C ALA A 245 15.88 -8.77 18.04
N THR A 246 16.34 -8.64 16.79
CA THR A 246 17.37 -7.71 16.36
C THR A 246 16.98 -6.97 15.09
N TYR A 247 17.40 -5.70 14.98
CA TYR A 247 17.12 -4.87 13.81
C TYR A 247 18.40 -4.35 13.19
N SER A 248 18.49 -4.52 11.87
CA SER A 248 19.37 -3.74 11.02
C SER A 248 18.64 -2.48 10.55
N SER A 249 19.35 -1.37 10.33
CA SER A 249 18.77 -0.15 9.77
C SER A 249 19.45 0.21 8.45
N ALA A 250 18.67 0.60 7.46
CA ALA A 250 19.15 1.24 6.25
C ALA A 250 18.59 2.67 6.15
N PRO A 251 19.27 3.57 5.42
CA PRO A 251 18.62 4.79 4.95
C PRO A 251 17.31 4.40 4.26
N ALA A 252 16.19 5.00 4.68
CA ALA A 252 14.93 4.78 3.98
C ALA A 252 14.94 5.55 2.66
N ALA A 253 13.94 5.25 1.84
CA ALA A 253 13.53 6.10 0.73
C ALA A 253 13.29 7.55 1.21
N PRO A 254 13.43 8.57 0.35
CA PRO A 254 13.52 9.99 0.73
C PRO A 254 12.25 10.63 1.32
N CYS A 255 11.26 9.86 1.77
CA CYS A 255 9.92 10.33 2.11
C CYS A 255 9.33 9.60 3.33
N LEU A 256 8.18 10.10 3.81
CA LEU A 256 7.47 9.55 4.97
C LEU A 256 6.67 8.34 4.52
N ALA A 257 7.07 7.14 4.96
CA ALA A 257 6.34 5.92 4.62
C ALA A 257 4.94 5.93 5.28
N GLU A 258 3.90 5.73 4.47
CA GLU A 258 2.51 5.69 4.93
C GLU A 258 1.98 4.27 5.04
N THR A 259 2.28 3.44 4.04
CA THR A 259 1.96 2.01 4.04
C THR A 259 3.19 1.20 3.66
N ALA A 260 3.24 -0.02 4.17
CA ALA A 260 4.25 -0.99 3.82
C ALA A 260 3.59 -2.37 3.69
N GLU A 261 4.00 -3.11 2.67
CA GLU A 261 3.50 -4.45 2.36
C GLU A 261 4.67 -5.37 2.08
N ALA A 262 4.75 -6.49 2.77
CA ALA A 262 5.76 -7.50 2.53
C ALA A 262 5.18 -8.60 1.63
N THR A 263 5.86 -8.92 0.53
CA THR A 263 5.47 -10.01 -0.39
C THR A 263 6.29 -11.27 -0.18
N SER A 264 7.37 -11.19 0.60
CA SER A 264 8.17 -12.32 1.05
C SER A 264 9.01 -11.95 2.27
N VAL A 265 9.82 -12.90 2.78
CA VAL A 265 10.85 -12.61 3.80
C VAL A 265 11.95 -11.65 3.31
N HIS A 266 12.06 -11.45 1.98
CA HIS A 266 13.11 -10.66 1.36
C HIS A 266 12.63 -9.29 0.90
N VAL A 267 11.36 -9.15 0.52
CA VAL A 267 10.86 -7.98 -0.21
C VAL A 267 9.79 -7.24 0.57
N VAL A 268 9.95 -5.92 0.64
CA VAL A 268 8.92 -5.00 1.13
C VAL A 268 8.69 -3.87 0.12
N TRP A 269 7.43 -3.59 -0.14
CA TRP A 269 6.95 -2.48 -0.94
C TRP A 269 6.42 -1.42 0.00
N ASN A 270 6.68 -0.16 -0.29
CA ASN A 270 6.26 0.93 0.57
C ASN A 270 5.69 2.05 -0.29
N SER A 271 4.64 2.69 0.23
CA SER A 271 4.11 3.94 -0.27
C SER A 271 4.57 5.09 0.63
N CYS A 272 4.69 6.26 0.04
CA CYS A 272 5.54 7.29 0.62
C CYS A 272 5.00 8.68 0.28
N ALA A 273 4.48 9.41 1.25
CA ALA A 273 4.00 10.77 1.01
C ALA A 273 5.15 11.77 0.98
N GLY A 274 5.17 12.56 -0.10
CA GLY A 274 6.06 13.69 -0.34
C GLY A 274 5.32 15.03 -0.41
N GLY A 275 4.22 15.17 0.35
CA GLY A 275 3.29 16.31 0.25
C GLY A 275 2.06 15.95 -0.56
N MET A 276 1.77 16.67 -1.65
CA MET A 276 0.64 16.37 -2.53
C MET A 276 0.87 15.16 -3.45
N MET A 277 2.07 14.58 -3.41
CA MET A 277 2.47 13.43 -4.24
C MET A 277 2.76 12.22 -3.36
N ILE A 278 2.39 11.04 -3.85
CA ILE A 278 2.80 9.75 -3.29
C ILE A 278 3.81 9.10 -4.24
N GLY A 279 4.95 8.70 -3.67
CA GLY A 279 5.98 7.90 -4.34
C GLY A 279 5.98 6.48 -3.79
N PHE A 280 6.60 5.57 -4.54
CA PHE A 280 6.67 4.17 -4.17
C PHE A 280 8.10 3.67 -4.25
N PHE A 281 8.44 2.74 -3.37
CA PHE A 281 9.75 2.11 -3.38
C PHE A 281 9.68 0.64 -3.00
N ARG A 282 10.61 -0.13 -3.54
CA ARG A 282 10.79 -1.54 -3.25
C ARG A 282 12.13 -1.73 -2.57
N SER A 283 12.14 -2.29 -1.37
CA SER A 283 13.36 -2.68 -0.65
C SER A 283 13.49 -4.19 -0.66
N GLU A 284 14.73 -4.65 -0.76
CA GLU A 284 15.08 -6.07 -0.76
C GLU A 284 16.23 -6.32 0.18
N ASP A 285 16.05 -7.30 1.05
CA ASP A 285 17.02 -7.67 2.08
C ASP A 285 17.49 -6.52 2.98
N GLY A 286 16.64 -5.51 3.17
CA GLY A 286 16.98 -4.33 3.94
C GLY A 286 17.98 -3.40 3.24
N ARG A 287 18.24 -3.58 1.95
CA ARG A 287 18.97 -2.60 1.13
C ARG A 287 18.11 -1.35 0.93
N PRO A 288 18.71 -0.16 0.66
CA PRO A 288 17.96 1.03 0.31
C PRO A 288 16.95 0.73 -0.80
N GLY A 289 15.73 1.25 -0.63
CA GLY A 289 14.67 1.05 -1.60
C GLY A 289 15.05 1.59 -2.97
N VAL A 290 14.70 0.87 -4.03
CA VAL A 290 14.73 1.40 -5.39
C VAL A 290 13.44 2.18 -5.58
N ASN A 291 13.55 3.46 -5.93
CA ASN A 291 12.39 4.27 -6.31
C ASN A 291 11.75 3.67 -7.56
N LEU A 292 10.44 3.46 -7.51
CA LEU A 292 9.68 3.05 -8.68
C LEU A 292 9.53 4.25 -9.63
N PRO A 293 9.43 4.03 -10.95
CA PRO A 293 9.29 5.12 -11.92
C PRO A 293 7.88 5.76 -11.92
N MET A 294 7.01 5.34 -10.99
CA MET A 294 5.63 5.81 -10.87
C MET A 294 5.48 6.67 -9.62
N SER A 295 4.69 7.74 -9.76
CA SER A 295 4.19 8.57 -8.66
C SER A 295 2.81 9.08 -9.05
N GLY A 296 2.02 9.49 -8.07
CA GLY A 296 0.72 10.08 -8.33
C GLY A 296 0.31 11.06 -7.24
N ALA A 297 -0.86 11.66 -7.39
CA ALA A 297 -1.36 12.58 -6.37
C ALA A 297 -1.74 11.80 -5.10
N GLY A 298 -1.31 12.29 -3.94
CA GLY A 298 -1.62 11.72 -2.63
C GLY A 298 -3.06 11.97 -2.17
N THR A 299 -3.85 12.77 -2.91
CA THR A 299 -5.25 13.11 -2.57
C THR A 299 -6.25 11.99 -2.89
N GLY A 300 -5.87 10.73 -2.64
CA GLY A 300 -6.84 9.63 -2.47
C GLY A 300 -7.11 8.71 -3.67
N ASN A 301 -6.47 8.89 -4.83
CA ASN A 301 -6.72 8.00 -5.97
C ASN A 301 -5.45 7.46 -6.63
N THR A 302 -4.36 7.36 -5.86
CA THR A 302 -3.13 6.70 -6.30
C THR A 302 -2.81 5.57 -5.35
N PHE A 303 -2.58 4.37 -5.88
CA PHE A 303 -2.24 3.20 -5.09
C PHE A 303 -1.18 2.36 -5.78
N LEU A 304 -0.50 1.54 -4.97
CA LEU A 304 0.32 0.44 -5.42
C LEU A 304 -0.10 -0.79 -4.63
N ASP A 305 -0.39 -1.86 -5.35
CA ASP A 305 -0.80 -3.14 -4.80
C ASP A 305 0.22 -4.20 -5.22
N ALA A 306 0.95 -4.73 -4.23
CA ALA A 306 2.07 -5.62 -4.46
C ALA A 306 1.64 -7.08 -4.39
N LEU A 307 1.54 -7.73 -5.54
CA LEU A 307 1.01 -9.10 -5.63
C LEU A 307 2.06 -10.16 -5.29
N THR A 308 3.31 -9.92 -5.68
CA THR A 308 4.45 -10.83 -5.48
C THR A 308 5.74 -10.01 -5.39
N ASP A 309 6.88 -10.69 -5.21
CA ASP A 309 8.20 -10.05 -5.20
C ASP A 309 8.57 -9.34 -6.51
N ASP A 310 7.94 -9.71 -7.62
CA ASP A 310 8.20 -9.21 -8.97
C ASP A 310 7.00 -8.54 -9.64
N THR A 311 5.80 -8.70 -9.10
CA THR A 311 4.56 -8.24 -9.72
C THR A 311 3.83 -7.24 -8.84
N ALA A 312 3.49 -6.09 -9.40
CA ALA A 312 2.71 -5.06 -8.73
C ALA A 312 1.77 -4.36 -9.71
N VAL A 313 0.59 -3.99 -9.22
CA VAL A 313 -0.37 -3.15 -9.93
C VAL A 313 -0.30 -1.74 -9.36
N PHE A 314 -0.12 -0.75 -10.23
CA PHE A 314 -0.19 0.66 -9.88
C PHE A 314 -1.44 1.25 -10.51
N GLY A 315 -2.17 2.06 -9.75
CA GLY A 315 -3.29 2.84 -10.27
C GLY A 315 -3.17 4.31 -9.90
N THR A 316 -3.58 5.17 -10.83
CA THR A 316 -3.78 6.60 -10.57
C THR A 316 -5.02 7.09 -11.31
N ALA A 317 -5.88 7.86 -10.64
CA ALA A 317 -7.04 8.50 -11.26
C ALA A 317 -6.78 9.95 -11.69
N VAL A 318 -5.54 10.43 -11.61
CA VAL A 318 -5.24 11.86 -11.75
C VAL A 318 -4.51 12.18 -13.06
N GLY A 319 -5.06 13.16 -13.77
CA GLY A 319 -4.45 13.75 -14.97
C GLY A 319 -4.48 12.83 -16.19
N GLU A 320 -3.69 13.19 -17.21
CA GLU A 320 -3.62 12.45 -18.48
C GLU A 320 -3.04 11.03 -18.32
N GLN A 321 -2.34 10.78 -17.21
CA GLN A 321 -1.80 9.47 -16.85
C GLN A 321 -2.80 8.61 -16.06
N ALA A 322 -4.07 9.01 -15.96
CA ALA A 322 -5.07 8.20 -15.28
C ALA A 322 -5.17 6.80 -15.92
N GLY A 323 -5.00 5.75 -15.12
CA GLY A 323 -4.88 4.40 -15.63
C GLY A 323 -4.43 3.38 -14.59
N LEU A 324 -4.55 2.12 -14.98
CA LEU A 324 -3.98 0.97 -14.30
C LEU A 324 -2.75 0.51 -15.07
N TYR A 325 -1.71 0.16 -14.33
CA TYR A 325 -0.40 -0.21 -14.84
C TYR A 325 0.09 -1.47 -14.13
N LEU A 326 0.76 -2.36 -14.86
CA LEU A 326 1.33 -3.59 -14.34
C LEU A 326 2.84 -3.56 -14.50
N SER A 327 3.54 -3.88 -13.42
CA SER A 327 4.92 -4.35 -13.48
C SER A 327 4.94 -5.85 -13.21
N THR A 328 5.75 -6.57 -13.96
CA THR A 328 6.11 -7.99 -13.75
C THR A 328 7.63 -8.15 -13.65
N ASP A 329 8.33 -7.06 -13.37
CA ASP A 329 9.78 -6.96 -13.37
C ASP A 329 10.31 -6.20 -12.14
N ARG A 330 9.67 -6.44 -10.99
CA ARG A 330 10.07 -5.88 -9.68
C ARG A 330 9.94 -4.36 -9.63
N GLY A 331 9.00 -3.82 -10.39
CA GLY A 331 8.71 -2.39 -10.47
C GLY A 331 9.66 -1.60 -11.38
N THR A 332 10.52 -2.24 -12.18
CA THR A 332 11.44 -1.49 -13.06
C THR A 332 10.74 -0.87 -14.26
N HIS A 333 9.69 -1.52 -14.77
CA HIS A 333 8.83 -0.98 -15.83
C HIS A 333 7.37 -1.22 -15.52
N PHE A 334 6.52 -0.24 -15.89
CA PHE A 334 5.08 -0.31 -15.73
C PHE A 334 4.41 -0.17 -17.09
N THR A 335 3.67 -1.21 -17.48
CA THR A 335 2.90 -1.24 -18.73
C THR A 335 1.45 -0.91 -18.44
N ARG A 336 0.87 0.07 -19.13
CA ARG A 336 -0.54 0.42 -18.97
C ARG A 336 -1.45 -0.74 -19.38
N LEU A 337 -2.32 -1.17 -18.46
CA LEU A 337 -3.32 -2.23 -18.64
C LEU A 337 -4.63 -1.69 -19.22
N SER A 338 -5.14 -0.62 -18.61
CA SER A 338 -6.41 0.01 -18.97
C SER A 338 -6.47 1.46 -18.47
N ALA A 339 -7.45 2.21 -18.97
CA ALA A 339 -7.86 3.45 -18.33
C ALA A 339 -8.64 3.14 -17.05
N ILE A 340 -8.51 3.99 -16.02
CA ILE A 340 -9.42 3.95 -14.88
C ILE A 340 -10.80 4.42 -15.36
N PRO A 341 -11.89 3.67 -15.08
CA PRO A 341 -13.24 4.09 -15.41
C PRO A 341 -13.56 5.48 -14.85
N GLU A 342 -14.30 6.27 -15.61
CA GLU A 342 -14.71 7.63 -15.21
C GLU A 342 -15.51 7.64 -13.89
N VAL A 343 -16.22 6.56 -13.60
CA VAL A 343 -16.95 6.36 -12.34
C VAL A 343 -16.03 6.30 -11.10
N PHE A 344 -14.71 6.16 -11.28
CA PHE A 344 -13.73 6.22 -10.19
C PHE A 344 -13.07 7.61 -10.10
N THR A 345 -13.26 8.49 -11.09
CA THR A 345 -12.52 9.76 -11.21
C THR A 345 -13.40 11.01 -11.06
N ASN A 346 -14.67 10.97 -11.48
CA ASN A 346 -15.45 12.19 -11.75
C ASN A 346 -16.59 12.49 -10.77
N SER A 347 -16.86 11.65 -9.79
CA SER A 347 -18.11 11.75 -9.01
C SER A 347 -18.08 12.73 -7.83
N GLY A 348 -16.97 13.44 -7.56
CA GLY A 348 -16.81 14.18 -6.28
C GLY A 348 -16.81 13.26 -5.05
N HIS A 349 -16.74 11.96 -5.33
CA HIS A 349 -17.10 10.81 -4.54
C HIS A 349 -16.26 9.66 -5.13
N GLY A 350 -15.01 9.55 -4.68
CA GLY A 350 -13.90 8.90 -5.38
C GLY A 350 -13.84 7.37 -5.28
N LEU A 351 -12.64 6.85 -5.57
CA LEU A 351 -12.27 5.47 -5.28
C LEU A 351 -11.91 5.41 -3.78
N ASP A 352 -12.63 4.61 -3.01
CA ASP A 352 -12.32 4.42 -1.59
C ASP A 352 -11.10 3.50 -1.40
N ASP A 353 -11.11 2.36 -2.10
CA ASP A 353 -10.02 1.38 -2.08
C ASP A 353 -10.03 0.51 -3.34
N MET A 354 -8.87 -0.02 -3.71
CA MET A 354 -8.71 -0.98 -4.80
C MET A 354 -7.57 -1.95 -4.52
N ALA A 355 -7.83 -3.24 -4.70
CA ALA A 355 -6.82 -4.29 -4.58
C ALA A 355 -7.08 -5.41 -5.60
N PHE A 356 -6.02 -6.13 -5.94
CA PHE A 356 -6.01 -7.19 -6.94
C PHE A 356 -5.67 -8.52 -6.28
N LEU A 357 -6.50 -9.52 -6.54
CA LEU A 357 -6.20 -10.91 -6.15
C LEU A 357 -5.15 -11.50 -7.10
N THR A 358 -5.21 -11.09 -8.37
CA THR A 358 -4.27 -11.47 -9.42
C THR A 358 -4.15 -10.30 -10.40
N PRO A 359 -3.16 -10.28 -11.32
CA PRO A 359 -3.09 -9.24 -12.36
C PRO A 359 -4.36 -9.13 -13.23
N LEU A 360 -5.20 -10.16 -13.25
CA LEU A 360 -6.46 -10.18 -14.01
C LEU A 360 -7.68 -9.84 -13.15
N VAL A 361 -7.67 -10.20 -11.86
CA VAL A 361 -8.84 -10.14 -10.97
C VAL A 361 -8.62 -9.09 -9.90
N GLY A 362 -9.47 -8.06 -9.89
CA GLY A 362 -9.38 -6.96 -8.93
C GLY A 362 -10.73 -6.51 -8.41
N LEU A 363 -10.72 -5.94 -7.22
CA LEU A 363 -11.86 -5.40 -6.51
C LEU A 363 -11.65 -3.92 -6.28
N ALA A 364 -12.71 -3.14 -6.42
CA ALA A 364 -12.72 -1.72 -6.16
C ALA A 364 -13.95 -1.37 -5.34
N ILE A 365 -13.78 -0.57 -4.30
CA ILE A 365 -14.86 0.07 -3.56
C ILE A 365 -14.92 1.51 -4.05
N THR A 366 -16.09 1.91 -4.52
CA THR A 366 -16.37 3.31 -4.85
C THR A 366 -17.33 3.86 -3.81
N ASP A 367 -17.43 5.19 -3.78
CA ASP A 367 -18.41 5.90 -2.97
C ASP A 367 -19.81 5.29 -2.98
N GLY A 368 -20.46 5.40 -1.82
CA GLY A 368 -21.70 4.68 -1.53
C GLY A 368 -21.48 3.19 -1.30
N SER A 369 -20.23 2.77 -1.01
CA SER A 369 -19.88 1.38 -0.69
C SER A 369 -20.21 0.37 -1.81
N ALA A 370 -20.15 0.81 -3.07
CA ALA A 370 -20.43 -0.08 -4.19
C ALA A 370 -19.18 -0.93 -4.51
N LEU A 371 -19.31 -2.25 -4.38
CA LEU A 371 -18.26 -3.20 -4.72
C LEU A 371 -18.28 -3.55 -6.21
N ARG A 372 -17.15 -3.32 -6.88
CA ARG A 372 -16.94 -3.63 -8.29
C ARG A 372 -15.83 -4.66 -8.47
N LEU A 373 -16.00 -5.51 -9.47
CA LEU A 373 -15.08 -6.58 -9.85
C LEU A 373 -14.60 -6.37 -11.28
N THR A 374 -13.32 -6.56 -11.49
CA THR A 374 -12.75 -6.81 -12.81
C THR A 374 -12.19 -8.24 -12.87
N THR A 375 -12.32 -8.88 -14.03
CA THR A 375 -11.69 -10.17 -14.33
C THR A 375 -10.80 -10.08 -15.58
N ASN A 376 -10.48 -8.85 -16.00
CA ASN A 376 -9.69 -8.56 -17.20
C ASN A 376 -8.76 -7.36 -17.01
N SER A 377 -8.07 -7.31 -15.87
CA SER A 377 -7.05 -6.29 -15.57
C SER A 377 -7.60 -4.86 -15.59
N GLY A 378 -8.84 -4.69 -15.12
CA GLY A 378 -9.49 -3.39 -15.02
C GLY A 378 -9.95 -2.81 -16.35
N ARG A 379 -9.99 -3.59 -17.44
CA ARG A 379 -10.56 -3.14 -18.73
C ARG A 379 -12.07 -2.93 -18.63
N THR A 380 -12.75 -3.80 -17.89
CA THR A 380 -14.17 -3.66 -17.56
C THR A 380 -14.40 -3.94 -16.09
N TRP A 381 -15.37 -3.25 -15.51
CA TRP A 381 -15.76 -3.40 -14.10
C TRP A 381 -17.26 -3.69 -14.01
N GLN A 382 -17.60 -4.77 -13.32
CA GLN A 382 -18.96 -5.21 -13.09
C GLN A 382 -19.34 -4.96 -11.63
N LEU A 383 -20.57 -4.51 -11.39
CA LEU A 383 -21.10 -4.40 -10.03
C LEU A 383 -21.32 -5.82 -9.48
N VAL A 384 -20.70 -6.15 -8.34
CA VAL A 384 -20.83 -7.48 -7.71
C VAL A 384 -22.16 -7.63 -6.95
N GLY A 385 -22.79 -6.49 -6.66
CA GLY A 385 -24.03 -6.37 -5.91
C GLY A 385 -23.89 -5.27 -4.86
N GLN A 386 -25.01 -4.68 -4.45
CA GLN A 386 -25.06 -3.95 -3.19
C GLN A 386 -25.42 -4.94 -2.08
N PRO A 387 -24.84 -4.85 -0.87
CA PRO A 387 -25.30 -5.67 0.24
C PRO A 387 -26.79 -5.46 0.42
N GLU A 388 -27.60 -6.51 0.25
CA GLU A 388 -29.06 -6.41 0.39
C GLU A 388 -29.43 -5.70 1.71
N GLY A 389 -30.11 -4.56 1.62
CA GLY A 389 -30.52 -3.74 2.78
C GLY A 389 -30.07 -2.27 2.78
N SER A 390 -29.57 -1.72 1.66
CA SER A 390 -29.35 -0.27 1.50
C SER A 390 -30.64 0.53 1.32
#